data_AF-Q2K0K5-F1
#
_entry.id   AF-Q2K0K5-F1
#
_cell.length_a   1.000
_cell.length_b   1.000
_cell.length_c   1.000
_cell.angle_alpha   90.00
_cell.angle_beta   90.00
_cell.angle_gamma   90.00
#
_symmetry.space_group_name_H-M   'P 1'
#
loop_
_entity.id
_entity.type
_entity.pdbx_description
1 polymer ?
#
loop_
_entity_poly.entity_id
_entity_poly.type
_entity_poly.pdbx_seq_one_letter_code
_entity_poly.pdbx_strand_id
1 'polypeptide(L)'
;MRRDGRTEDTWFTFSYTPLRDDDGAIAGILCATLDVTDQVAAKRGEKLALEELRAKSEALAVVNQAGAAITIEPDVERLTQMSSMPALR
;
A
#
# COMPACT_ATOMS: atom_id res chain seq x y z
N MET A 1 14.47 13.27 16.14
CA MET A 1 14.81 13.42 17.59
C MET A 1 15.72 12.26 18.01
N ARG A 2 16.59 12.42 19.01
CA ARG A 2 17.37 11.29 19.54
C ARG A 2 16.61 10.62 20.68
N ARG A 3 16.13 9.40 20.48
CA ARG A 3 15.41 8.55 21.46
C ARG A 3 16.14 7.22 21.54
N ASP A 4 16.34 6.69 22.75
CA ASP A 4 16.98 5.39 22.99
C ASP A 4 18.33 5.19 22.28
N GLY A 5 19.13 6.25 22.18
CA GLY A 5 20.46 6.23 21.54
C GLY A 5 20.43 6.21 20.01
N ARG A 6 19.25 6.30 19.38
CA ARG A 6 19.07 6.34 17.93
C ARG A 6 18.44 7.65 17.48
N THR A 7 18.75 8.06 16.25
CA THR A 7 18.05 9.16 15.60
C THR A 7 16.80 8.61 14.96
N GLU A 8 15.65 9.12 15.40
CA GLU A 8 14.33 8.69 14.91
C GLU A 8 13.56 9.89 14.39
N ASP A 9 12.78 9.67 13.33
CA ASP A 9 11.79 10.63 12.90
C ASP A 9 10.63 10.63 13.88
N THR A 10 10.19 11.83 14.27
CA THR A 10 9.13 12.02 15.28
C THR A 10 8.13 13.04 14.78
N TRP A 11 6.85 12.80 15.04
CA TRP A 11 5.75 13.65 14.62
C TRP A 11 4.98 14.17 15.81
N PHE A 12 4.68 15.47 15.79
CA PHE A 12 3.95 16.14 16.85
C PHE A 12 2.83 16.99 16.25
N THR A 13 1.70 17.02 16.95
CA THR A 13 0.62 17.98 16.67
C THR A 13 0.69 19.12 17.68
N PHE A 14 0.39 20.33 17.23
CA PHE A 14 0.38 21.54 18.05
C PHE A 14 -0.96 22.24 17.93
N SER A 15 -1.44 22.78 19.04
CA SER A 15 -2.56 23.71 19.06
C SER A 15 -2.20 24.92 19.90
N TYR A 16 -2.58 26.10 19.40
CA TYR A 16 -2.31 27.37 20.06
C TYR A 16 -3.62 28.04 20.42
N THR A 17 -3.83 28.29 21.71
CA THR A 17 -5.00 28.99 22.23
C THR A 17 -4.54 30.25 22.95
N PRO A 18 -4.97 31.45 22.53
CA PRO A 18 -4.62 32.67 23.24
C PRO A 18 -5.27 32.68 24.63
N LEU A 19 -4.50 33.05 25.63
CA LEU A 19 -4.98 33.35 26.97
C LEU A 19 -5.20 34.86 27.06
N ARG A 20 -6.38 35.26 27.54
CA ARG A 20 -6.76 36.66 27.67
C ARG A 20 -6.76 37.07 29.14
N ASP A 21 -6.35 38.31 29.41
CA ASP A 21 -6.53 38.94 30.71
C ASP A 21 -7.98 39.43 30.90
N ASP A 22 -8.24 40.06 32.05
CA ASP A 22 -9.55 40.57 32.42
C ASP A 22 -10.02 41.72 31.49
N ASP A 23 -9.08 42.41 30.83
CA ASP A 23 -9.35 43.46 29.85
C ASP A 23 -9.53 42.89 28.42
N GLY A 24 -9.41 41.57 28.25
CA GLY A 24 -9.55 40.85 26.99
C GLY A 24 -8.32 40.90 26.08
N ALA A 25 -7.22 41.51 26.52
CA ALA A 25 -5.96 41.54 25.79
C ALA A 25 -5.25 40.18 25.86
N ILE A 26 -4.44 39.86 24.85
CA ILE A 26 -3.69 38.59 24.83
C ILE A 26 -2.55 38.68 25.83
N ALA A 27 -2.69 37.97 26.95
CA ALA A 27 -1.69 37.89 28.01
C ALA A 27 -0.75 36.68 27.86
N GLY A 28 -1.08 35.73 26.98
CA GLY A 28 -0.23 34.59 26.69
C GLY A 28 -0.79 33.65 25.64
N ILE A 29 -0.08 32.55 25.40
CA ILE A 29 -0.51 31.47 24.52
C ILE A 29 -0.37 30.15 25.26
N LEU A 30 -1.45 29.41 25.35
CA LEU A 30 -1.43 28.00 25.70
C LEU A 30 -1.05 27.21 24.44
N CYS A 31 0.08 26.52 24.48
CA CYS A 31 0.47 25.56 23.46
C CYS A 31 0.29 24.15 24.00
N ALA A 32 -0.66 23.39 23.43
CA ALA A 32 -0.78 21.97 23.71
C ALA A 32 -0.11 21.18 22.59
N THR A 33 0.80 20.28 22.96
CA THR A 33 1.56 19.42 22.06
C THR A 33 1.30 17.96 22.38
N LEU A 34 1.14 17.13 21.34
CA LEU A 34 1.00 15.69 21.48
C LEU A 34 1.98 14.98 20.54
N ASP A 35 2.70 13.99 21.07
CA ASP A 35 3.49 13.05 20.27
C ASP A 35 2.55 12.08 19.58
N VAL A 36 2.59 12.07 18.24
CA VAL A 36 1.77 11.22 17.37
C VAL A 36 2.64 10.30 16.51
N THR A 37 3.91 10.11 16.90
CA THR A 37 4.88 9.31 16.14
C THR A 37 4.35 7.90 15.86
N ASP A 38 3.84 7.20 16.88
CA ASP A 38 3.31 5.84 16.75
C ASP A 38 2.08 5.78 15.83
N GLN A 39 1.20 6.79 15.90
CA GLN A 39 0.01 6.86 15.05
C GLN A 39 0.40 7.05 13.58
N VAL A 40 1.38 7.92 13.31
CA VAL A 40 1.90 8.14 11.95
C VAL A 40 2.60 6.88 11.44
N ALA A 41 3.40 6.21 12.28
CA ALA A 41 4.07 4.97 11.92
C ALA A 41 3.06 3.85 11.56
N ALA A 42 2.04 3.66 12.39
CA ALA A 42 0.99 2.67 12.14
C ALA A 42 0.25 2.94 10.82
N LYS A 43 -0.17 4.19 10.58
CA LYS A 43 -0.87 4.58 9.35
C LYS A 43 -0.02 4.39 8.10
N ARG A 44 1.28 4.66 8.18
CA ARG A 44 2.22 4.41 7.07
C ARG A 44 2.39 2.91 6.82
N GLY A 45 2.52 2.10 7.87
CA GLY A 45 2.61 0.65 7.77
C GLY A 45 1.38 0.04 7.11
N GLU A 46 0.17 0.46 7.52
CA GLU A 46 -1.10 0.01 6.92
C GLU A 46 -1.15 0.34 5.42
N LYS A 47 -0.80 1.58 5.05
CA LYS A 47 -0.79 2.01 3.65
C LYS A 47 0.15 1.15 2.80
N LEU A 48 1.37 0.90 3.29
CA LEU A 48 2.36 0.08 2.57
C LEU A 48 1.87 -1.36 2.40
N ALA A 49 1.28 -1.95 3.43
CA ALA A 49 0.73 -3.31 3.37
C ALA A 49 -0.41 -3.42 2.33
N LEU A 50 -1.29 -2.42 2.26
CA LEU A 50 -2.37 -2.37 1.27
C LEU A 50 -1.83 -2.24 -0.16
N GLU A 51 -0.80 -1.41 -0.37
CA GLU A 51 -0.14 -1.26 -1.67
C GLU A 51 0.55 -2.56 -2.10
N GLU A 52 1.23 -3.25 -1.18
CA GLU A 52 1.86 -4.54 -1.44
C GLU A 52 0.82 -5.62 -1.81
N LEU A 53 -0.29 -5.67 -1.08
CA LEU A 53 -1.37 -6.62 -1.36
C LEU A 53 -1.99 -6.37 -2.73
N ARG A 54 -2.20 -5.11 -3.11
CA ARG A 54 -2.69 -4.74 -4.45
C ARG A 54 -1.74 -5.17 -5.55
N ALA A 55 -0.46 -4.86 -5.42
CA ALA A 55 0.55 -5.25 -6.41
C ALA A 55 0.61 -6.79 -6.59
N LYS A 56 0.53 -7.54 -5.49
CA LYS A 56 0.47 -9.02 -5.52
C LYS A 56 -0.80 -9.52 -6.21
N SER A 57 -1.95 -8.93 -5.90
CA SER A 57 -3.23 -9.29 -6.52
C SER A 57 -3.23 -9.04 -8.03
N GLU A 58 -2.67 -7.91 -8.48
CA GLU A 58 -2.56 -7.56 -9.89
C GLU A 58 -1.64 -8.54 -10.64
N ALA A 59 -0.48 -8.87 -10.05
CA ALA A 59 0.43 -9.85 -10.62
C ALA A 59 -0.24 -11.23 -10.77
N LEU A 60 -0.98 -11.68 -9.75
CA LEU A 60 -1.76 -12.92 -9.81
C LEU A 60 -2.85 -12.87 -10.89
N ALA A 61 -3.55 -11.75 -11.06
CA ALA A 61 -4.57 -11.59 -12.09
C ALA A 61 -3.98 -11.73 -13.51
N VAL A 62 -2.82 -11.11 -13.76
CA VAL A 62 -2.10 -11.24 -15.05
C VAL A 62 -1.70 -12.70 -15.32
N VAL A 63 -1.16 -13.39 -14.31
CA VAL A 63 -0.77 -14.81 -14.45
C VAL A 63 -1.99 -15.69 -14.70
N ASN A 64 -3.09 -15.49 -13.96
CA ASN A 64 -4.32 -16.26 -14.13
C ASN A 64 -4.94 -16.05 -15.52
N GLN A 65 -4.93 -14.82 -16.04
CA GLN A 65 -5.43 -14.51 -17.38
C GLN A 65 -4.58 -15.15 -18.48
N ALA A 66 -3.24 -15.14 -18.33
CA ALA A 66 -2.34 -15.80 -19.25
C ALA A 66 -2.48 -17.33 -19.21
N GLY A 67 -2.63 -17.92 -18.03
CA GLY A 67 -2.89 -19.35 -17.85
C GLY A 67 -4.19 -19.80 -18.51
N ALA A 68 -5.28 -19.03 -18.35
CA ALA A 68 -6.56 -19.32 -18.99
C ALA A 68 -6.50 -19.27 -20.53
N ALA A 69 -5.66 -18.40 -21.11
CA ALA A 69 -5.44 -18.35 -22.56
C ALA A 69 -4.65 -19.56 -23.10
N ILE A 70 -3.82 -20.19 -22.27
CA ILE A 70 -3.05 -21.40 -22.62
C ILE A 70 -3.90 -22.67 -22.45
N THR A 71 -4.91 -22.67 -21.58
CA THR A 71 -5.91 -23.75 -21.45
C THR A 71 -7.05 -23.62 -22.46
N ILE A 72 -6.75 -23.26 -23.72
CA ILE A 72 -7.58 -23.71 -24.84
C ILE A 72 -6.97 -25.05 -25.20
N GLU A 73 -7.47 -26.13 -24.59
CA GLU A 73 -7.09 -27.50 -24.94
C GLU A 73 -7.16 -27.60 -26.48
N PRO A 74 -6.03 -27.68 -27.19
CA PRO A 74 -6.10 -27.80 -28.63
C PRO A 74 -6.69 -29.18 -28.84
N ASP A 75 -7.89 -29.22 -29.40
CA ASP A 75 -8.65 -30.43 -29.71
C ASP A 75 -7.68 -31.58 -30.09
N VAL A 76 -7.43 -32.46 -29.11
CA VAL A 76 -6.38 -33.48 -29.18
C VAL A 76 -6.70 -34.44 -30.33
N GLU A 77 -7.98 -34.58 -30.66
CA GLU A 77 -8.50 -35.37 -31.76
C GLU A 77 -8.14 -34.75 -33.13
N ARG A 78 -8.19 -33.41 -33.26
CA ARG A 78 -7.72 -32.71 -34.47
C ARG A 78 -6.19 -32.80 -34.66
N LEU A 79 -5.42 -32.71 -33.58
CA LEU A 79 -3.96 -32.78 -33.63
C LEU A 79 -3.48 -34.19 -34.00
N THR A 80 -4.11 -35.23 -33.45
CA THR A 80 -3.83 -36.62 -33.79
C THR A 80 -4.25 -36.95 -35.23
N GLN A 81 -5.38 -36.42 -35.72
CA GLN A 81 -5.78 -36.57 -37.12
C GLN A 81 -4.80 -35.90 -38.11
N MET A 82 -4.29 -34.71 -37.80
CA MET A 82 -3.29 -34.03 -38.66
C MET A 82 -1.97 -34.79 -38.74
N SER A 83 -1.50 -35.36 -37.63
CA SER A 83 -0.27 -36.18 -37.63
C SER A 83 -0.42 -37.52 -38.35
N SER A 84 -1.67 -37.95 -38.61
CA SER A 84 -2.00 -39.22 -39.26
C SER A 84 -2.26 -39.07 -40.77
N MET A 85 -2.26 -37.85 -41.33
CA MET A 85 -2.40 -37.65 -42.77
C MET A 85 -1.11 -38.08 -43.49
N PRO A 86 -1.21 -38.95 -44.51
CA PRO A 86 -0.04 -39.32 -45.29
C PRO A 86 0.45 -38.08 -46.05
N ALA A 87 1.75 -37.81 -46.00
CA ALA A 87 2.37 -36.71 -46.72
C ALA A 87 2.00 -36.83 -48.21
N LEU A 88 1.30 -35.82 -48.74
CA LEU A 88 0.95 -35.75 -50.15
C LEU A 88 2.22 -35.90 -51.00
N ARG A 89 2.20 -36.88 -51.89
CA ARG A 89 3.27 -37.19 -52.85
C ARG A 89 3.03 -36.45 -54.17
#